data_AF-A0A2D3RB58-F1
#
_entry.id   AF-A0A2D3RB58-F1
#
_cell.length_a   1.000
_cell.length_b   1.000
_cell.length_c   1.000
_cell.angle_alpha   90.00
_cell.angle_beta   90.00
_cell.angle_gamma   90.00
#
_symmetry.space_group_name_H-M   'P 1'
#
loop_
_entity.id
_entity.type
_entity.pdbx_description
1 polymer ?
#
loop_
_entity_poly.entity_id
_entity_poly.type
_entity_poly.pdbx_seq_one_letter_code
_entity_poly.pdbx_strand_id
1 'polypeptide(L)'
;MFLHGHPETGAVAMNHDQNPFVQAEMLNLLDNLPAELAARHPLQFLMHLDHVRQKAAEHRLSALRDLSSALESALQPAMQNGGAMTIARSYLEAMRATLDMGQINPAMTEALLANVALRLGGQA
;
A
#
# COMPACT_ATOMS: atom_id res chain seq x y z
N MET A 1 -37.35 -1.67 -40.05
CA MET A 1 -37.23 -2.61 -38.91
C MET A 1 -35.92 -3.37 -39.09
N PHE A 2 -34.83 -2.88 -38.49
CA PHE A 2 -33.56 -3.60 -38.38
C PHE A 2 -33.11 -3.44 -36.93
N LEU A 3 -33.22 -4.53 -36.19
CA LEU A 3 -32.92 -4.64 -34.77
C LEU A 3 -31.41 -4.81 -34.59
N HIS A 4 -30.84 -3.93 -33.76
CA HIS A 4 -29.98 -4.23 -32.61
C HIS A 4 -28.73 -5.11 -32.79
N GLY A 5 -27.58 -4.54 -32.42
CA GLY A 5 -26.35 -5.30 -32.12
C GLY A 5 -25.15 -4.40 -31.88
N HIS A 6 -25.08 -3.82 -30.67
CA HIS A 6 -23.93 -3.27 -29.93
C HIS A 6 -22.60 -2.96 -30.67
N PRO A 7 -21.98 -1.78 -30.44
CA PRO A 7 -20.55 -1.64 -30.65
C PRO A 7 -19.85 -2.55 -29.63
N GLU A 8 -19.16 -3.57 -30.12
CA GLU A 8 -18.22 -4.34 -29.32
C GLU A 8 -17.21 -3.35 -28.75
N THR A 9 -17.40 -3.09 -27.46
CA THR A 9 -16.50 -2.27 -26.66
C THR A 9 -15.20 -3.04 -26.62
N GLY A 10 -14.29 -2.68 -27.52
CA GLY A 10 -12.89 -3.06 -27.47
C GLY A 10 -12.26 -2.44 -26.24
N ALA A 11 -12.65 -2.93 -25.06
CA ALA A 11 -11.89 -2.81 -23.84
C ALA A 11 -10.68 -3.71 -23.98
N VAL A 12 -9.75 -3.32 -24.84
CA VAL A 12 -8.37 -3.74 -24.71
C VAL A 12 -7.85 -3.08 -23.44
N ALA A 13 -8.07 -3.74 -22.31
CA ALA A 13 -7.45 -3.46 -21.03
C ALA A 13 -5.93 -3.75 -21.14
N MET A 14 -5.24 -3.03 -22.02
CA MET A 14 -3.79 -2.88 -22.04
C MET A 14 -3.42 -1.85 -20.97
N ASN A 15 -3.66 -2.22 -19.71
CA ASN A 15 -3.02 -1.57 -18.57
C ASN A 15 -2.33 -2.65 -17.73
N HIS A 16 -1.60 -3.54 -18.40
CA HIS A 16 -1.00 -4.73 -17.82
C HIS A 16 0.52 -4.74 -17.97
N ASP A 17 1.13 -3.55 -17.88
CA ASP A 17 2.56 -3.45 -17.64
C ASP A 17 2.74 -3.04 -16.17
N GLN A 18 2.32 -3.93 -15.27
CA GLN A 18 2.93 -3.93 -13.94
C GLN A 18 4.34 -4.43 -14.14
N ASN A 19 5.20 -3.50 -14.56
CA ASN A 19 6.57 -3.79 -14.90
C ASN A 19 7.22 -4.45 -13.67
N PRO A 20 7.65 -5.72 -13.74
CA PRO A 20 8.25 -6.42 -12.60
C PRO A 20 9.46 -5.66 -12.04
N PHE A 21 10.07 -4.80 -12.86
CA PHE A 21 11.09 -3.85 -12.44
C PHE A 21 10.59 -2.82 -11.42
N VAL A 22 9.39 -2.26 -11.63
CA VAL A 22 8.76 -1.31 -10.70
C VAL A 22 8.36 -1.99 -9.40
N GLN A 23 7.85 -3.22 -9.49
CA GLN A 23 7.54 -4.03 -8.31
C GLN A 23 8.80 -4.30 -7.49
N ALA A 24 9.90 -4.72 -8.13
CA ALA A 24 11.17 -4.95 -7.48
C ALA A 24 11.77 -3.66 -6.87
N GLU A 25 11.65 -2.52 -7.56
CA GLU A 25 12.09 -1.22 -7.05
C GLU A 25 11.31 -0.83 -5.78
N MET A 26 9.97 -0.96 -5.81
CA MET A 26 9.11 -0.68 -4.66
C MET A 26 9.38 -1.64 -3.50
N LEU A 27 9.58 -2.94 -3.77
CA LEU A 27 9.96 -3.92 -2.76
C LEU A 27 11.30 -3.56 -2.11
N ASN A 28 12.28 -3.17 -2.91
CA ASN A 28 13.58 -2.74 -2.42
C ASN A 28 13.47 -1.48 -1.54
N LEU A 29 12.62 -0.51 -1.89
CA LEU A 29 12.37 0.67 -1.05
C LEU A 29 11.74 0.28 0.30
N LEU A 30 10.81 -0.66 0.31
CA LEU A 30 10.17 -1.17 1.53
C LEU A 30 11.10 -2.07 2.36
N ASP A 31 12.04 -2.77 1.73
CA ASP A 31 13.04 -3.59 2.41
C ASP A 31 14.07 -2.72 3.14
N ASN A 32 14.49 -1.63 2.49
CA ASN A 32 15.38 -0.62 3.05
C ASN A 32 14.71 0.29 4.10
N LEU A 33 13.41 0.13 4.39
CA LEU A 33 12.68 0.90 5.39
C LEU A 33 12.44 0.07 6.67
N PRO A 34 13.34 0.11 7.66
CA PRO A 34 13.18 -0.67 8.88
C PRO A 34 12.05 -0.12 9.77
N ALA A 35 11.19 -1.00 10.27
CA ALA A 35 10.10 -0.63 11.18
C ALA A 35 10.59 0.00 12.50
N GLU A 36 11.82 -0.31 12.93
CA GLU A 36 12.45 0.32 14.09
C GLU A 36 12.67 1.83 13.91
N LEU A 37 12.84 2.28 12.66
CA LEU A 37 12.99 3.70 12.33
C LEU A 37 11.72 4.47 12.69
N ALA A 38 10.55 3.84 12.61
CA ALA A 38 9.28 4.45 13.00
C ALA A 38 9.22 4.77 14.51
N ALA A 39 9.91 3.99 15.34
CA ALA A 39 9.98 4.20 16.79
C ALA A 39 11.12 5.16 17.18
N ARG A 40 12.28 5.06 16.51
CA ARG A 40 13.50 5.81 16.87
C ARG A 40 13.59 7.18 16.20
N HIS A 41 13.18 7.26 14.93
CA HIS A 41 13.26 8.46 14.09
C HIS A 41 11.99 8.61 13.24
N PRO A 42 10.83 8.88 13.85
CA PRO A 42 9.53 8.91 13.17
C PRO A 42 9.48 9.85 11.97
N LEU A 43 10.15 11.01 12.04
CA LEU A 43 10.22 11.96 10.92
C LEU A 43 10.99 11.38 9.72
N GLN A 44 12.10 10.67 9.98
CA GLN A 44 12.84 10.02 8.89
C GLN A 44 12.01 8.89 8.27
N PHE A 45 11.32 8.11 9.11
CA PHE A 45 10.40 7.08 8.63
C PHE A 45 9.30 7.66 7.74
N LEU A 46 8.67 8.77 8.14
CA LEU A 46 7.65 9.45 7.35
C LEU A 46 8.20 10.00 6.02
N MET A 47 9.42 10.53 6.01
CA MET A 47 10.07 10.98 4.77
C MET A 47 10.29 9.82 3.78
N HIS A 48 10.76 8.67 4.27
CA HIS A 48 10.90 7.47 3.44
C HIS A 48 9.54 6.94 2.96
N LEU A 49 8.53 6.99 3.82
CA LEU A 49 7.17 6.57 3.47
C LEU A 49 6.55 7.49 2.41
N ASP A 50 6.76 8.80 2.47
CA ASP A 50 6.30 9.74 1.44
C ASP A 50 7.01 9.48 0.10
N HIS A 51 8.30 9.14 0.12
CA HIS A 51 9.02 8.76 -1.09
C HIS A 51 8.42 7.50 -1.73
N VAL A 52 8.10 6.47 -0.92
CA VAL A 52 7.36 5.28 -1.40
C VAL A 52 6.01 5.67 -1.98
N ARG A 53 5.28 6.59 -1.33
CA ARG A 53 3.97 7.06 -1.80
C ARG A 53 4.06 7.80 -3.13
N GLN A 54 5.05 8.67 -3.31
CA GLN A 54 5.27 9.39 -4.57
C GLN A 54 5.56 8.41 -5.70
N LYS A 55 6.49 7.49 -5.49
CA LYS A 55 6.81 6.46 -6.48
C LYS A 55 5.61 5.58 -6.81
N ALA A 56 4.85 5.15 -5.81
CA ALA A 56 3.60 4.42 -6.03
C ALA A 56 2.60 5.21 -6.88
N ALA A 57 2.49 6.54 -6.67
CA ALA A 57 1.63 7.39 -7.47
C ALA A 57 2.12 7.53 -8.92
N GLU A 58 3.42 7.68 -9.15
CA GLU A 58 4.03 7.73 -10.49
C GLU A 58 3.72 6.46 -11.29
N HIS A 59 3.73 5.30 -10.61
CA HIS A 59 3.47 4.00 -11.20
C HIS A 59 1.98 3.58 -11.15
N ARG A 60 1.07 4.47 -10.74
CA ARG A 60 -0.38 4.21 -10.58
C ARG A 60 -0.72 3.04 -9.65
N LEU A 61 0.14 2.76 -8.67
CA LEU A 61 -0.05 1.76 -7.63
C LEU A 61 -0.95 2.32 -6.51
N SER A 62 -2.24 2.46 -6.81
CA SER A 62 -3.23 3.05 -5.89
C SER A 62 -3.31 2.33 -4.54
N ALA A 63 -3.13 1.00 -4.50
CA ALA A 63 -3.15 0.21 -3.28
C ALA A 63 -1.98 0.57 -2.33
N LEU A 64 -0.77 0.74 -2.87
CA LEU A 64 0.38 1.17 -2.07
C LEU A 64 0.18 2.60 -1.55
N ARG A 65 -0.33 3.49 -2.39
CA ARG A 65 -0.61 4.87 -1.99
C ARG A 65 -1.59 4.92 -0.82
N ASP A 66 -2.64 4.11 -0.88
CA ASP A 66 -3.67 4.04 0.17
C ASP A 66 -3.10 3.45 1.47
N LEU A 67 -2.39 2.32 1.38
CA LEU A 67 -1.69 1.71 2.51
C LEU A 67 -0.68 2.67 3.16
N SER A 68 0.07 3.44 2.37
CA SER A 68 1.03 4.44 2.91
C SER A 68 0.32 5.56 3.65
N SER A 69 -0.82 6.02 3.13
CA SER A 69 -1.64 7.04 3.79
C SER A 69 -2.26 6.51 5.09
N ALA A 70 -2.75 5.27 5.08
CA ALA A 70 -3.31 4.62 6.25
C ALA A 70 -2.24 4.38 7.33
N LEU A 71 -1.03 3.97 6.93
CA LEU A 71 0.11 3.83 7.83
C LEU A 71 0.46 5.17 8.49
N GLU A 72 0.61 6.25 7.72
CA GLU A 72 0.90 7.58 8.29
C GLU A 72 -0.14 7.98 9.36
N SER A 73 -1.43 7.80 9.05
CA SER A 73 -2.51 8.12 9.97
C SER A 73 -2.52 7.22 11.22
N ALA A 74 -2.24 5.92 11.07
CA ALA A 74 -2.15 4.98 12.18
C ALA A 74 -0.88 5.20 13.02
N LEU A 75 0.19 5.72 12.41
CA LEU A 75 1.46 5.93 13.08
C LEU A 75 1.39 7.10 14.08
N GLN A 76 0.67 8.18 13.76
CA GLN A 76 0.49 9.33 14.65
C GLN A 76 0.06 8.95 16.09
N PRO A 77 -1.04 8.21 16.33
CA PRO A 77 -1.42 7.78 17.68
C PRO A 77 -0.48 6.72 18.26
N ALA A 78 0.14 5.89 17.41
CA ALA A 78 1.05 4.83 17.85
C ALA A 78 2.40 5.36 18.36
N MET A 79 2.88 6.50 17.83
CA MET A 79 4.03 7.20 18.38
C MET A 79 3.78 7.68 19.82
N GLN A 80 2.54 8.06 20.15
CA GLN A 80 2.18 8.52 21.50
C GLN A 80 2.04 7.37 22.51
N ASN A 81 1.63 6.18 22.04
CA ASN A 81 1.39 5.01 22.89
C ASN A 81 2.54 3.97 22.87
N GLY A 82 3.62 4.23 22.13
CA GLY A 82 4.76 3.30 21.99
C GLY A 82 4.53 2.11 21.05
N GLY A 83 3.43 2.10 20.29
CA GLY A 83 3.08 1.04 19.33
C GLY A 83 3.62 1.24 17.91
N ALA A 84 4.36 2.32 17.65
CA ALA A 84 4.77 2.74 16.31
C ALA A 84 5.48 1.65 15.50
N MET A 85 6.38 0.88 16.14
CA MET A 85 7.11 -0.22 15.48
C MET A 85 6.17 -1.34 15.02
N THR A 86 5.20 -1.74 15.85
CA THR A 86 4.24 -2.82 15.54
C THR A 86 3.31 -2.43 14.40
N ILE A 87 2.84 -1.19 14.40
CA ILE A 87 2.01 -0.63 13.33
C ILE A 87 2.83 -0.58 12.03
N ALA A 88 4.01 0.03 12.07
CA ALA A 88 4.89 0.15 10.91
C ALA A 88 5.21 -1.21 10.30
N ARG A 89 5.57 -2.21 11.12
CA ARG A 89 5.83 -3.57 10.64
C ARG A 89 4.61 -4.17 9.94
N SER A 90 3.44 -4.11 10.58
CA SER A 90 2.20 -4.70 10.03
C SER A 90 1.82 -4.10 8.67
N TYR A 91 1.94 -2.79 8.52
CA TYR A 91 1.66 -2.12 7.25
C TYR A 91 2.74 -2.37 6.19
N LEU A 92 4.03 -2.38 6.56
CA LEU A 92 5.11 -2.72 5.63
C LEU A 92 4.96 -4.15 5.09
N GLU A 93 4.59 -5.10 5.94
CA GLU A 93 4.24 -6.47 5.53
C GLU A 93 3.05 -6.49 4.55
N ALA A 94 1.99 -5.73 4.83
CA ALA A 94 0.84 -5.61 3.94
C ALA A 94 1.21 -4.99 2.58
N MET A 95 2.08 -3.97 2.55
CA MET A 95 2.57 -3.37 1.31
C MET A 95 3.43 -4.34 0.49
N ARG A 96 4.27 -5.15 1.15
CA ARG A 96 5.08 -6.19 0.47
C ARG A 96 4.20 -7.27 -0.12
N ALA A 97 3.23 -7.78 0.65
CA ALA A 97 2.22 -8.71 0.14
C ALA A 97 1.45 -8.10 -1.04
N THR A 98 1.25 -6.78 -0.99
CA THR A 98 0.55 -6.06 -2.05
C THR A 98 1.31 -6.01 -3.36
N LEU A 99 2.63 -5.83 -3.27
CA LEU A 99 3.51 -5.89 -4.43
C LEU A 99 3.62 -7.33 -4.95
N ASP A 100 3.80 -8.33 -4.09
CA ASP A 100 3.96 -9.75 -4.46
C ASP A 100 2.77 -10.31 -5.24
N MET A 101 1.54 -9.96 -4.85
CA MET A 101 0.33 -10.48 -5.50
C MET A 101 0.12 -9.98 -6.95
N GLY A 102 0.88 -8.97 -7.40
CA GLY A 102 0.72 -8.37 -8.73
C GLY A 102 -0.58 -7.59 -8.83
N GLN A 103 -1.74 -8.25 -8.83
CA GLN A 103 -3.05 -7.62 -8.95
C GLN A 103 -3.78 -7.58 -7.61
N ILE A 104 -3.86 -6.39 -7.00
CA ILE A 104 -4.75 -6.18 -5.86
C ILE A 104 -5.97 -5.40 -6.30
N ASN A 105 -7.10 -6.11 -6.27
CA ASN A 105 -8.41 -5.50 -6.36
C ASN A 105 -8.61 -4.58 -5.14
N PRO A 106 -9.24 -3.41 -5.30
CA PRO A 106 -9.53 -2.48 -4.21
C PRO A 106 -10.23 -3.16 -3.01
N ALA A 107 -11.12 -4.13 -3.27
CA ALA A 107 -11.77 -4.92 -2.21
C ALA A 107 -10.79 -5.70 -1.33
N MET A 108 -9.65 -6.13 -1.88
CA MET A 108 -8.61 -6.84 -1.15
C MET A 108 -7.69 -5.88 -0.37
N THR A 109 -7.42 -4.69 -0.91
CA THR A 109 -6.81 -3.59 -0.14
C THR A 109 -7.69 -3.22 1.05
N GLU A 110 -9.00 -3.07 0.84
CA GLU A 110 -9.97 -2.77 1.90
C GLU A 110 -9.99 -3.89 2.96
N ALA A 111 -9.97 -5.15 2.54
CA ALA A 111 -9.88 -6.28 3.47
C ALA A 111 -8.57 -6.28 4.28
N LEU A 112 -7.43 -5.96 3.64
CA LEU A 112 -6.14 -5.82 4.31
C LEU A 112 -6.16 -4.67 5.33
N LEU A 113 -6.66 -3.50 4.93
CA LEU A 113 -6.81 -2.34 5.80
C LEU A 113 -7.74 -2.64 6.98
N ALA A 114 -8.88 -3.27 6.73
CA ALA A 114 -9.81 -3.69 7.77
C ALA A 114 -9.16 -4.70 8.74
N ASN A 115 -8.38 -5.66 8.23
CA ASN A 115 -7.68 -6.63 9.06
C ASN A 115 -6.56 -5.99 9.90
N VAL A 116 -5.83 -5.03 9.33
CA VAL A 116 -4.85 -4.24 10.09
C VAL A 116 -5.56 -3.39 11.14
N ALA A 117 -6.65 -2.71 10.80
CA ALA A 117 -7.45 -1.93 11.75
C ALA A 117 -8.02 -2.79 12.88
N LEU A 118 -8.50 -4.00 12.60
CA LEU A 118 -8.95 -4.96 13.61
C LEU A 118 -7.80 -5.41 14.53
N ARG A 119 -6.63 -5.71 13.95
CA ARG A 119 -5.43 -6.08 14.74
C ARG A 119 -5.00 -4.94 15.66
N LEU A 120 -5.16 -3.69 15.25
CA LEU A 120 -4.80 -2.51 16.03
C LEU A 120 -5.87 -2.12 17.06
N GLY A 121 -7.15 -2.27 16.74
CA GLY A 121 -8.28 -1.97 17.63
C GLY A 121 -8.62 -3.09 18.62
N GLY A 122 -8.14 -4.32 18.39
CA GLY A 122 -8.35 -5.48 19.26
C GLY A 122 -7.26 -5.70 20.31
N GLN A 123 -6.25 -4.82 20.38
CA GLN A 123 -5.23 -4.82 21.43
C GLN A 123 -5.53 -3.73 22.48
N ALA A 124 -6.61 -3.93 23.24
CA ALA A 124 -6.94 -3.17 24.44
C ALA A 124 -7.28 -4.13 25.59
#